data_AF-A0A542Q2X2-F1
#
_entry.id   AF-A0A542Q2X2-F1
#
_cell.length_a   1.000
_cell.length_b   1.000
_cell.length_c   1.000
_cell.angle_alpha   90.00
_cell.angle_beta   90.00
_cell.angle_gamma   90.00
#
_symmetry.space_group_name_H-M   'P 1'
#
loop_
_entity.id
_entity.type
_entity.pdbx_description
1 polymer ?
#
loop_
_entity_poly.entity_id
_entity_poly.type
_entity_poly.pdbx_seq_one_letter_code
_entity_poly.pdbx_strand_id
1 'polypeptide(L)'
;MMAILSRIAAEANNAKWWVTLVVAGIAAFAAISAAVLSLRSAKSQAANAEKQRKVDFLRQQLNELYGPIYMRRRASESLRDILPHEQADGSPWRLVDHIEDVKSGADHAEVEAVEQILEINSEIESILTSKAGLYESFPPPDILSKFIAHVRLLRISWERGENQSKNRIPFPDDLDEYLMGVIGRLRSRLEALGVTYGVKV
;
A
#
# COMPACT_ATOMS: atom_id res chain seq x y z
N MET A 1 -1.21 41.89 79.79
CA MET A 1 -0.19 41.17 79.01
C MET A 1 -0.73 39.88 78.37
N MET A 2 -1.38 38.98 79.13
CA MET A 2 -1.95 37.74 78.55
C MET A 2 -3.00 37.96 77.43
N ALA A 3 -3.87 38.97 77.56
CA ALA A 3 -4.90 39.25 76.54
C ALA A 3 -4.34 39.78 75.21
N ILE A 4 -3.12 40.33 75.21
CA ILE A 4 -2.44 40.80 73.99
C ILE A 4 -1.75 39.61 73.30
N LEU A 5 -1.12 38.72 74.07
CA LEU A 5 -0.49 37.51 73.54
C LEU A 5 -1.51 36.52 72.95
N SER A 6 -2.71 36.41 73.54
CA SER A 6 -3.77 35.54 72.99
C SER A 6 -4.35 36.06 71.67
N ARG A 7 -4.48 37.38 71.49
CA ARG A 7 -4.89 37.99 70.22
C ARG A 7 -3.84 37.81 69.12
N ILE A 8 -2.57 38.02 69.43
CA ILE A 8 -1.46 37.82 68.48
C ILE A 8 -1.39 36.35 68.00
N ALA A 9 -1.59 35.39 68.91
CA ALA A 9 -1.62 33.97 68.56
C ALA A 9 -2.84 33.58 67.69
N ALA A 10 -4.02 34.17 67.96
CA ALA A 10 -5.23 33.95 67.17
C ALA A 10 -5.12 34.53 65.75
N GLU A 11 -4.55 35.73 65.61
CA GLU A 11 -4.28 36.35 64.31
C GLU A 11 -3.27 35.56 63.48
N ALA A 12 -2.21 35.02 64.12
CA ALA A 12 -1.24 34.16 63.45
C ALA A 12 -1.84 32.82 62.98
N ASN A 13 -2.79 32.24 63.71
CA ASN A 13 -3.47 31.01 63.28
C ASN A 13 -4.48 31.25 62.16
N ASN A 14 -5.25 32.35 62.22
CA ASN A 14 -6.09 32.77 61.10
C ASN A 14 -5.25 33.02 59.85
N ALA A 15 -4.04 33.60 60.02
CA ALA A 15 -3.11 33.82 58.93
C ALA A 15 -2.64 32.51 58.26
N LYS A 16 -2.33 31.48 59.06
CA LYS A 16 -1.88 30.17 58.55
C LYS A 16 -2.98 29.40 57.80
N TRP A 17 -4.23 29.50 58.24
CA TRP A 17 -5.33 28.76 57.63
C TRP A 17 -5.67 29.29 56.23
N TRP A 18 -5.70 30.61 56.02
CA TRP A 18 -5.95 31.16 54.67
C TRP A 18 -4.81 30.84 53.70
N VAL A 19 -3.54 30.88 54.15
CA VAL A 19 -2.38 30.50 53.32
C VAL A 19 -2.51 29.04 52.88
N THR A 20 -2.86 28.13 53.81
CA THR A 20 -3.05 26.71 53.51
C THR A 20 -4.17 26.49 52.47
N LEU A 21 -5.29 27.20 52.60
CA LEU A 21 -6.39 27.12 51.63
C LEU A 21 -6.00 27.64 50.25
N VAL A 22 -5.25 28.75 50.18
CA VAL A 22 -4.76 29.30 48.91
C VAL A 22 -3.79 28.33 48.23
N VAL A 23 -2.83 27.78 48.97
CA VAL A 23 -1.86 26.80 48.44
C VAL A 23 -2.57 25.53 47.96
N ALA A 24 -3.52 25.01 48.73
CA ALA A 24 -4.32 23.85 48.33
C ALA A 24 -5.16 24.13 47.08
N GLY A 25 -5.74 25.33 46.96
CA GLY A 25 -6.47 25.76 45.77
C GLY A 25 -5.58 25.83 44.52
N ILE A 26 -4.38 26.39 44.64
CA ILE A 26 -3.39 26.44 43.54
C ILE A 26 -2.97 25.03 43.12
N ALA A 27 -2.68 24.15 44.08
CA ALA A 27 -2.30 22.76 43.80
C ALA A 27 -3.43 21.98 43.10
N ALA A 28 -4.67 22.14 43.56
CA ALA A 28 -5.84 21.51 42.91
C ALA A 28 -6.04 22.03 41.49
N PHE A 29 -5.92 23.34 41.27
CA PHE A 29 -6.00 23.94 39.93
C PHE A 29 -4.89 23.44 39.00
N ALA A 30 -3.66 23.35 39.50
CA ALA A 30 -2.52 22.81 38.74
C ALA A 30 -2.74 21.34 38.37
N ALA A 31 -3.24 20.52 39.30
CA ALA A 31 -3.55 19.11 39.06
C ALA A 31 -4.67 18.94 38.01
N ILE A 32 -5.75 19.72 38.10
CA ILE A 32 -6.84 19.70 37.11
C ILE A 32 -6.32 20.14 35.74
N SER A 33 -5.52 21.21 35.68
CA SER A 33 -4.93 21.71 34.43
C SER A 33 -4.01 20.67 33.79
N ALA A 34 -3.15 20.03 34.58
CA ALA A 34 -2.27 18.95 34.13
C ALA A 34 -3.07 17.74 33.62
N ALA A 35 -4.14 17.35 34.31
CA ALA A 35 -5.02 16.26 33.88
C ALA A 35 -5.71 16.57 32.54
N VAL A 36 -6.22 17.79 32.36
CA VAL A 36 -6.85 18.22 31.09
C VAL A 36 -5.84 18.26 29.95
N LEU A 37 -4.63 18.79 30.18
CA LEU A 37 -3.55 18.78 29.18
C LEU A 37 -3.12 17.35 28.83
N SER A 38 -3.00 16.48 29.82
CA SER A 38 -2.66 15.06 29.63
C SER A 38 -3.72 14.34 28.78
N LEU A 39 -5.00 14.53 29.07
CA LEU A 39 -6.10 13.95 28.27
C LEU A 39 -6.11 14.48 26.83
N ARG A 40 -5.85 15.78 26.62
CA ARG A 40 -5.75 16.37 25.27
C ARG A 40 -4.54 15.82 24.52
N SER A 41 -3.40 15.72 25.18
CA SER A 41 -2.17 15.16 24.61
C SER A 41 -2.37 13.70 24.22
N ALA A 42 -2.94 12.87 25.11
CA ALA A 42 -3.22 11.46 24.83
C ALA A 42 -4.18 11.28 23.63
N LYS A 43 -5.23 12.09 23.54
CA LYS A 43 -6.15 12.08 22.38
C LYS A 43 -5.45 12.48 21.08
N SER A 44 -4.62 13.52 21.12
CA SER A 44 -3.83 13.97 19.97
C SER A 44 -2.82 12.89 19.52
N GLN A 45 -2.13 12.27 20.46
CA GLN A 45 -1.20 11.17 20.19
C GLN A 45 -1.91 9.97 19.57
N ALA A 46 -3.09 9.58 20.09
CA ALA A 46 -3.88 8.49 19.52
C ALA A 46 -4.32 8.80 18.08
N ALA A 47 -4.82 10.02 17.82
CA ALA A 47 -5.22 10.44 16.48
C ALA A 47 -4.03 10.47 15.50
N ASN A 48 -2.89 10.99 15.94
CA ASN A 48 -1.66 11.01 15.13
C ASN A 48 -1.13 9.59 14.86
N ALA A 49 -1.19 8.69 15.84
CA ALA A 49 -0.79 7.29 15.68
C ALA A 49 -1.69 6.56 14.69
N GLU A 50 -3.01 6.78 14.74
CA GLU A 50 -3.95 6.21 13.77
C GLU A 50 -3.70 6.75 12.36
N LYS A 51 -3.49 8.07 12.23
CA LYS A 51 -3.12 8.70 10.97
C LYS A 51 -1.82 8.12 10.41
N GLN A 52 -0.81 7.96 11.25
CA GLN A 52 0.48 7.39 10.85
C GLN A 52 0.34 5.96 10.36
N ARG A 53 -0.41 5.11 11.08
CA ARG A 53 -0.71 3.73 10.63
C ARG A 53 -1.39 3.70 9.27
N LYS A 54 -2.35 4.60 9.02
CA LYS A 54 -3.01 4.73 7.72
C LYS A 54 -2.02 5.12 6.62
N VAL A 55 -1.15 6.10 6.89
CA VAL A 55 -0.09 6.52 5.95
C VAL A 55 0.87 5.36 5.65
N ASP A 56 1.32 4.64 6.69
CA ASP A 56 2.25 3.52 6.54
C ASP A 56 1.63 2.39 5.73
N PHE A 57 0.37 2.05 6.01
CA PHE A 57 -0.34 1.04 5.22
C PHE A 57 -0.48 1.43 3.75
N LEU A 58 -0.92 2.66 3.44
CA LEU A 58 -1.02 3.14 2.05
C LEU A 58 0.33 3.14 1.34
N ARG A 59 1.43 3.47 2.05
CA ARG A 59 2.79 3.39 1.53
C ARG A 59 3.19 1.96 1.23
N GLN A 60 2.86 1.00 2.10
CA GLN A 60 3.11 -0.42 1.86
C GLN A 60 2.35 -0.90 0.63
N GLN A 61 1.07 -0.56 0.49
CA GLN A 61 0.30 -0.91 -0.71
C GLN A 61 0.96 -0.38 -2.00
N LEU A 62 1.43 0.86 -1.98
CA LEU A 62 2.07 1.48 -3.14
C LEU A 62 3.45 0.87 -3.43
N ASN A 63 4.29 0.71 -2.41
CA ASN A 63 5.71 0.38 -2.59
C ASN A 63 5.98 -1.13 -2.63
N GLU A 64 5.14 -1.95 -2.00
CA GLU A 64 5.36 -3.39 -1.89
C GLU A 64 4.45 -4.22 -2.79
N LEU A 65 3.30 -3.67 -3.20
CA LEU A 65 2.31 -4.39 -4.01
C LEU A 65 2.14 -3.73 -5.38
N TYR A 66 1.45 -2.60 -5.47
CA TYR A 66 0.98 -2.09 -6.76
C TYR A 66 2.09 -1.46 -7.62
N GLY A 67 3.04 -0.75 -7.01
CA GLY A 67 4.19 -0.16 -7.69
C GLY A 67 5.10 -1.21 -8.35
N PRO A 68 5.60 -2.21 -7.60
CA PRO A 68 6.40 -3.28 -8.17
C PRO A 68 5.72 -4.04 -9.31
N ILE A 69 4.42 -4.33 -9.18
CA ILE A 69 3.64 -4.99 -10.25
C ILE A 69 3.58 -4.12 -11.50
N TYR A 70 3.25 -2.82 -11.35
CA TYR A 70 3.18 -1.90 -12.48
C TYR A 70 4.52 -1.79 -13.22
N MET A 71 5.63 -1.65 -12.50
CA MET A 71 6.97 -1.56 -13.11
C MET A 71 7.33 -2.84 -13.88
N ARG A 72 6.99 -4.00 -13.32
CA ARG A 72 7.20 -5.32 -13.97
C ARG A 72 6.34 -5.49 -15.21
N ARG A 73 5.08 -5.08 -15.15
CA ARG A 73 4.19 -5.08 -16.32
C ARG A 73 4.76 -4.26 -17.46
N ARG A 74 5.26 -3.05 -17.19
CA ARG A 74 5.92 -2.20 -18.21
C ARG A 74 7.17 -2.84 -18.79
N ALA A 75 7.97 -3.54 -17.99
CA ALA A 75 9.13 -4.27 -18.49
C ALA A 75 8.71 -5.45 -19.39
N SER A 76 7.71 -6.23 -18.97
CA SER A 76 7.14 -7.32 -19.78
C SER A 76 6.53 -6.81 -21.10
N GLU A 77 5.90 -5.64 -21.10
CA GLU A 77 5.39 -4.98 -22.30
C GLU A 77 6.52 -4.59 -23.26
N SER A 78 7.63 -4.03 -22.76
CA SER A 78 8.77 -3.72 -23.62
C SER A 78 9.42 -4.96 -24.26
N LEU A 79 9.38 -6.11 -23.60
CA LEU A 79 9.82 -7.38 -24.17
C LEU A 79 8.84 -7.93 -25.21
N ARG A 80 7.54 -7.63 -25.07
CA ARG A 80 6.51 -8.06 -26.01
C ARG A 80 6.70 -7.45 -27.40
N ASP A 81 7.34 -6.29 -27.50
CA ASP A 81 7.66 -5.61 -28.77
C ASP A 81 8.70 -6.37 -29.62
N ILE A 82 9.40 -7.34 -29.03
CA ILE A 82 10.31 -8.24 -29.77
C ILE A 82 9.51 -9.27 -30.57
N LEU A 83 8.31 -9.63 -30.12
CA LEU A 83 7.45 -10.62 -30.75
C LEU A 83 6.53 -9.97 -31.81
N PRO A 84 6.07 -10.70 -32.84
CA PRO A 84 5.14 -10.17 -33.83
C PRO A 84 3.87 -9.58 -33.20
N HIS A 85 3.40 -8.44 -33.69
CA HIS A 85 2.13 -7.84 -33.22
C HIS A 85 0.92 -8.36 -33.99
N GLU A 86 1.11 -8.68 -35.26
CA GLU A 86 0.05 -9.11 -36.19
C GLU A 86 0.50 -10.35 -36.96
N GLN A 87 -0.47 -11.16 -37.36
CA GLN A 87 -0.29 -12.26 -38.28
C GLN A 87 -0.27 -11.74 -39.73
N ALA A 88 0.08 -12.60 -40.69
CA ALA A 88 0.13 -12.24 -42.10
C ALA A 88 -1.23 -11.78 -42.67
N ASP A 89 -2.34 -12.16 -42.04
CA ASP A 89 -3.70 -11.76 -42.41
C ASP A 89 -4.18 -10.47 -41.71
N GLY A 90 -3.32 -9.82 -40.90
CA GLY A 90 -3.62 -8.63 -40.13
C GLY A 90 -4.39 -8.89 -38.84
N SER A 91 -4.64 -10.15 -38.47
CA SER A 91 -5.24 -10.47 -37.17
C SER A 91 -4.20 -10.35 -36.03
N PRO A 92 -4.63 -10.09 -34.78
CA PRO A 92 -3.69 -9.96 -33.66
C PRO A 92 -2.88 -11.23 -33.45
N TRP A 93 -1.55 -11.08 -33.33
CA TRP A 93 -0.66 -12.18 -33.00
C TRP A 93 -0.65 -12.43 -31.50
N ARG A 94 -0.76 -13.71 -31.12
CA ARG A 94 -0.84 -14.14 -29.72
C ARG A 94 0.14 -15.28 -29.47
N LEU A 95 0.99 -15.11 -28.46
CA LEU A 95 2.00 -16.11 -28.11
C LEU A 95 1.41 -17.51 -27.92
N VAL A 96 0.25 -17.63 -27.27
CA VAL A 96 -0.41 -18.93 -27.01
C VAL A 96 -0.74 -19.74 -28.27
N ASP A 97 -0.78 -19.09 -29.44
CA ASP A 97 -1.10 -19.69 -30.73
C ASP A 97 0.15 -20.10 -31.52
N HIS A 98 1.34 -19.67 -31.05
CA HIS A 98 2.61 -19.76 -31.77
C HIS A 98 3.77 -20.24 -30.87
N ILE A 99 3.48 -20.93 -29.77
CA ILE A 99 4.48 -21.48 -28.85
C ILE A 99 5.42 -22.44 -29.58
N GLU A 100 4.86 -23.34 -30.39
CA GLU A 100 5.64 -24.31 -31.17
C GLU A 100 6.57 -23.61 -32.16
N ASP A 101 6.06 -22.59 -32.85
CA ASP A 101 6.79 -21.81 -33.84
C ASP A 101 7.96 -21.06 -33.18
N VAL A 102 7.70 -20.36 -32.07
CA VAL A 102 8.74 -19.60 -31.34
C VAL A 102 9.80 -20.54 -30.76
N LYS A 103 9.41 -21.66 -30.14
CA LYS A 103 10.36 -22.60 -29.52
C LYS A 103 11.24 -23.36 -30.53
N SER A 104 10.69 -23.70 -31.68
CA SER A 104 11.41 -24.39 -32.75
C SER A 104 12.12 -23.44 -33.71
N GLY A 105 11.81 -22.16 -33.62
CA GLY A 105 12.37 -21.09 -34.44
C GLY A 105 13.87 -20.92 -34.27
N ALA A 106 14.50 -20.33 -35.28
CA ALA A 106 15.93 -20.02 -35.27
C ALA A 106 16.25 -18.71 -34.51
N ASP A 107 15.24 -17.88 -34.23
CA ASP A 107 15.45 -16.61 -33.54
C ASP A 107 15.49 -16.81 -32.02
N HIS A 108 16.71 -16.93 -31.51
CA HIS A 108 16.96 -17.03 -30.08
C HIS A 108 16.45 -15.82 -29.28
N ALA A 109 16.31 -14.64 -29.90
CA ALA A 109 15.85 -13.44 -29.21
C ALA A 109 14.36 -13.54 -28.84
N GLU A 110 13.53 -14.14 -29.70
CA GLU A 110 12.11 -14.35 -29.39
C GLU A 110 11.94 -15.32 -28.22
N VAL A 111 12.67 -16.44 -28.23
CA VAL A 111 12.66 -17.42 -27.13
C VAL A 111 13.07 -16.78 -25.82
N GLU A 112 14.20 -16.04 -25.81
CA GLU A 112 14.70 -15.35 -24.63
C GLU A 112 13.71 -14.30 -24.11
N ALA A 113 13.08 -13.54 -25.01
CA ALA A 113 12.05 -12.56 -24.65
C ALA A 113 10.85 -13.24 -23.97
N VAL A 114 10.37 -14.38 -24.49
CA VAL A 114 9.27 -15.12 -23.85
C VAL A 114 9.66 -15.63 -22.47
N GLU A 115 10.86 -16.19 -22.32
CA GLU A 115 11.34 -16.71 -21.04
C GLU A 115 11.42 -15.59 -19.98
N GLN A 116 11.94 -14.42 -20.35
CA GLN A 116 11.95 -13.26 -19.46
C GLN A 116 10.54 -12.75 -19.12
N ILE A 117 9.61 -12.73 -20.09
CA ILE A 117 8.20 -12.39 -19.83
C ILE A 117 7.58 -13.36 -18.83
N LEU A 118 7.84 -14.66 -18.97
CA LEU A 118 7.33 -15.69 -18.04
C LEU A 118 7.91 -15.54 -16.64
N GLU A 119 9.21 -15.22 -16.53
CA GLU A 119 9.85 -14.92 -15.26
C GLU A 119 9.20 -13.71 -14.59
N ILE A 120 9.07 -12.58 -15.29
CA ILE A 120 8.40 -11.38 -14.78
C ILE A 120 6.97 -11.68 -14.32
N ASN A 121 6.22 -12.45 -15.09
CA ASN A 121 4.86 -12.85 -14.74
C ASN A 121 4.80 -13.72 -13.48
N SER A 122 5.77 -14.62 -13.31
CA SER A 122 5.93 -15.43 -12.09
C SER A 122 6.24 -14.56 -10.87
N GLU A 123 7.09 -13.54 -11.04
CA GLU A 123 7.35 -12.55 -9.99
C GLU A 123 6.11 -11.75 -9.61
N ILE A 124 5.30 -11.32 -10.59
CA ILE A 124 4.02 -10.64 -10.34
C ILE A 124 3.07 -11.57 -9.58
N GLU A 125 2.94 -12.83 -9.99
CA GLU A 125 2.15 -13.84 -9.27
C GLU A 125 2.62 -13.99 -7.81
N SER A 126 3.92 -14.06 -7.60
CA SER A 126 4.54 -14.14 -6.27
C SER A 126 4.22 -12.91 -5.41
N ILE A 127 4.30 -11.70 -5.97
CA ILE A 127 3.92 -10.47 -5.26
C ILE A 127 2.43 -10.50 -4.89
N LEU A 128 1.55 -10.82 -5.85
CA LEU A 128 0.11 -10.89 -5.60
C LEU A 128 -0.23 -11.87 -4.47
N THR A 129 0.38 -13.05 -4.46
CA THR A 129 0.10 -14.08 -3.46
C THR A 129 0.73 -13.78 -2.09
N SER A 130 2.00 -13.36 -2.05
CA SER A 130 2.72 -13.07 -0.80
C SER A 130 2.29 -11.78 -0.12
N LYS A 131 1.73 -10.83 -0.87
CA LYS A 131 1.25 -9.52 -0.37
C LYS A 131 -0.27 -9.39 -0.40
N ALA A 132 -1.01 -10.50 -0.35
CA ALA A 132 -2.48 -10.49 -0.39
C ALA A 132 -3.14 -9.65 0.74
N GLY A 133 -2.45 -9.47 1.88
CA GLY A 133 -2.91 -8.59 2.97
C GLY A 133 -2.87 -7.08 2.64
N LEU A 134 -2.26 -6.70 1.51
CA LEU A 134 -2.15 -5.32 1.05
C LEU A 134 -3.18 -4.97 -0.04
N TYR A 135 -4.12 -5.86 -0.38
CA TYR A 135 -5.17 -5.53 -1.36
C TYR A 135 -6.09 -4.40 -0.88
N GLU A 136 -6.55 -3.56 -1.81
CA GLU A 136 -7.49 -2.47 -1.53
C GLU A 136 -8.88 -2.98 -1.10
N SER A 137 -9.28 -4.16 -1.59
CA SER A 137 -10.55 -4.80 -1.28
C SER A 137 -10.37 -6.29 -1.01
N PHE A 138 -11.25 -6.84 -0.17
CA PHE A 138 -11.35 -8.27 0.08
C PHE A 138 -12.81 -8.71 -0.13
N PRO A 139 -13.09 -9.68 -1.03
CA PRO A 139 -12.13 -10.45 -1.84
C PRO A 139 -11.37 -9.59 -2.88
N PRO A 140 -10.21 -10.05 -3.38
CA PRO A 140 -9.48 -9.32 -4.42
C PRO A 140 -10.32 -9.23 -5.71
N PRO A 141 -10.12 -8.18 -6.53
CA PRO A 141 -10.78 -8.06 -7.82
C PRO A 141 -10.46 -9.21 -8.76
N ASP A 142 -11.48 -9.70 -9.47
CA ASP A 142 -11.42 -10.87 -10.36
C ASP A 142 -10.33 -10.77 -11.44
N ILE A 143 -10.01 -9.55 -11.88
CA ILE A 143 -8.92 -9.26 -12.81
C ILE A 143 -7.56 -9.83 -12.36
N LEU A 144 -7.27 -9.78 -11.06
CA LEU A 144 -6.02 -10.31 -10.49
C LEU A 144 -6.02 -11.84 -10.52
N SER A 145 -7.16 -12.46 -10.24
CA SER A 145 -7.32 -13.91 -10.34
C SER A 145 -7.21 -14.41 -11.79
N LYS A 146 -7.79 -13.68 -12.75
CA LYS A 146 -7.64 -13.94 -14.18
C LYS A 146 -6.19 -13.84 -14.64
N PHE A 147 -5.46 -12.81 -14.19
CA PHE A 147 -4.03 -12.71 -14.47
C PHE A 147 -3.26 -13.93 -13.98
N ILE A 148 -3.44 -14.33 -12.70
CA ILE A 148 -2.77 -15.50 -12.12
C ILE A 148 -3.10 -16.77 -12.91
N ALA A 149 -4.37 -16.96 -13.27
CA ALA A 149 -4.80 -18.12 -14.05
C ALA A 149 -4.18 -18.14 -15.46
N HIS A 150 -4.15 -16.98 -16.14
CA HIS A 150 -3.50 -16.82 -17.43
C HIS A 150 -2.01 -17.16 -17.37
N VAL A 151 -1.27 -16.57 -16.43
CA VAL A 151 0.18 -16.79 -16.26
C VAL A 151 0.50 -18.27 -16.04
N ARG A 152 -0.27 -18.94 -15.18
CA ARG A 152 -0.08 -20.38 -14.93
C ARG A 152 -0.31 -21.22 -16.18
N LEU A 153 -1.38 -20.95 -16.92
CA LEU A 153 -1.68 -21.67 -18.15
C LEU A 153 -0.63 -21.41 -19.23
N LEU A 154 -0.21 -20.17 -19.41
CA LEU A 154 0.83 -19.81 -20.37
C LEU A 154 2.15 -20.52 -20.03
N ARG A 155 2.57 -20.53 -18.75
CA ARG A 155 3.76 -21.24 -18.29
C ARG A 155 3.68 -22.74 -18.59
N ILE A 156 2.55 -23.39 -18.26
CA ILE A 156 2.35 -24.82 -18.53
C ILE A 156 2.45 -25.13 -20.04
N SER A 157 1.83 -24.31 -20.88
CA SER A 157 1.89 -24.51 -22.33
C SER A 157 3.26 -24.25 -22.90
N TRP A 158 3.96 -23.23 -22.38
CA TRP A 158 5.35 -22.99 -22.75
C TRP A 158 6.22 -24.18 -22.37
N GLU A 159 6.14 -24.68 -21.14
CA GLU A 159 6.91 -25.86 -20.69
C GLU A 159 6.67 -27.08 -21.58
N ARG A 160 5.42 -27.34 -21.97
CA ARG A 160 5.06 -28.44 -22.89
C ARG A 160 5.51 -28.19 -24.32
N GLY A 161 5.68 -26.93 -24.70
CA GLY A 161 5.95 -26.53 -26.08
C GLY A 161 4.75 -26.79 -27.00
N GLU A 162 3.53 -26.59 -26.50
CA GLU A 162 2.29 -26.87 -27.23
C GLU A 162 1.42 -25.61 -27.33
N ASN A 163 0.86 -25.37 -28.52
CA ASN A 163 -0.11 -24.30 -28.73
C ASN A 163 -1.43 -24.54 -27.97
N GLN A 164 -2.07 -23.49 -27.44
CA GLN A 164 -3.35 -23.61 -26.74
C GLN A 164 -4.55 -23.46 -27.68
N SER A 165 -5.25 -24.54 -28.00
CA SER A 165 -6.42 -24.49 -28.90
C SER A 165 -7.80 -24.50 -28.19
N LYS A 166 -7.96 -25.13 -27.02
CA LYS A 166 -9.30 -25.45 -26.47
C LYS A 166 -9.67 -24.84 -25.11
N ASN A 167 -8.71 -24.40 -24.29
CA ASN A 167 -8.96 -23.89 -22.93
C ASN A 167 -8.20 -22.59 -22.68
N ARG A 168 -8.54 -21.55 -23.43
CA ARG A 168 -7.86 -20.26 -23.35
C ARG A 168 -8.44 -19.42 -22.22
N ILE A 169 -7.57 -18.92 -21.37
CA ILE A 169 -7.87 -17.79 -20.49
C ILE A 169 -7.20 -16.57 -21.15
N PRO A 170 -7.95 -15.56 -21.61
CA PRO A 170 -7.36 -14.38 -22.19
C PRO A 170 -6.54 -13.62 -21.13
N PHE A 171 -5.49 -12.94 -21.56
CA PHE A 171 -4.82 -11.97 -20.71
C PHE A 171 -5.83 -10.86 -20.36
N PRO A 172 -5.86 -10.38 -19.09
CA PRO A 172 -6.73 -9.26 -18.73
C PRO A 172 -6.19 -7.94 -19.29
N ASP A 173 -6.71 -7.51 -20.44
CA ASP A 173 -6.29 -6.29 -21.15
C ASP A 173 -6.49 -5.01 -20.30
N ASP A 174 -7.37 -5.06 -19.31
CA ASP A 174 -7.68 -3.96 -18.38
C ASP A 174 -6.76 -3.91 -17.15
N LEU A 175 -5.76 -4.80 -17.04
CA LEU A 175 -4.90 -4.91 -15.86
C LEU A 175 -4.10 -3.63 -15.60
N ASP A 176 -3.53 -3.04 -16.65
CA ASP A 176 -2.69 -1.86 -16.51
C ASP A 176 -3.52 -0.63 -16.12
N GLU A 177 -4.72 -0.47 -16.70
CA GLU A 177 -5.67 0.57 -16.31
C GLU A 177 -6.08 0.41 -14.84
N TYR A 178 -6.41 -0.82 -14.42
CA TYR A 178 -6.72 -1.13 -13.03
C TYR A 178 -5.57 -0.74 -12.09
N LEU A 179 -4.34 -1.15 -12.39
CA LEU A 179 -3.15 -0.85 -11.58
C LEU A 179 -2.92 0.66 -11.47
N MET A 180 -3.00 1.39 -12.58
CA MET A 180 -2.87 2.85 -12.58
C MET A 180 -3.97 3.51 -11.77
N GLY A 181 -5.22 3.04 -11.90
CA GLY A 181 -6.36 3.54 -11.14
C GLY A 181 -6.16 3.35 -9.63
N VAL A 182 -5.70 2.18 -9.20
CA VAL A 182 -5.38 1.92 -7.79
C VAL A 182 -4.24 2.82 -7.30
N ILE A 183 -3.14 2.91 -8.05
CA ILE A 183 -1.99 3.77 -7.71
C ILE A 183 -2.43 5.23 -7.55
N GLY A 184 -3.26 5.73 -8.48
CA GLY A 184 -3.84 7.07 -8.42
C GLY A 184 -4.64 7.29 -7.14
N ARG A 185 -5.57 6.38 -6.81
CA ARG A 185 -6.37 6.46 -5.58
C ARG A 185 -5.50 6.44 -4.32
N LEU A 186 -4.48 5.59 -4.27
CA LEU A 186 -3.56 5.52 -3.13
C LEU A 186 -2.80 6.83 -2.93
N ARG A 187 -2.31 7.44 -4.02
CA ARG A 187 -1.62 8.74 -3.98
C ARG A 187 -2.56 9.85 -3.49
N SER A 188 -3.77 9.95 -4.04
CA SER A 188 -4.76 10.94 -3.58
C SER A 188 -5.12 10.78 -2.10
N ARG A 189 -5.22 9.53 -1.60
CA ARG A 189 -5.46 9.27 -0.17
C ARG A 189 -4.28 9.69 0.70
N LEU A 190 -3.05 9.50 0.24
CA LEU A 190 -1.85 9.98 0.93
C LEU A 190 -1.78 11.50 0.98
N GLU A 191 -2.09 12.18 -0.12
CA GLU A 191 -2.16 13.64 -0.20
C GLU A 191 -3.23 14.22 0.74
N ALA A 192 -4.40 13.58 0.81
CA ALA A 192 -5.46 13.94 1.75
C ALA A 192 -5.03 13.81 3.23
N LEU A 193 -4.04 12.96 3.51
CA LEU A 193 -3.42 12.82 4.83
C LEU A 193 -2.23 13.81 5.04
N GLY A 194 -1.99 14.73 4.10
CA GLY A 194 -0.89 15.69 4.17
C GLY A 194 0.48 15.09 3.83
N VAL A 195 0.51 13.97 3.11
CA VAL A 195 1.74 13.36 2.60
C VAL A 195 1.90 13.74 1.13
N THR A 196 2.76 14.70 0.83
CA THR A 196 3.09 15.05 -0.55
C THR A 196 4.00 13.97 -1.15
N TYR A 197 3.50 13.25 -2.16
CA TYR A 197 4.33 12.30 -2.91
C TYR A 197 5.09 13.07 -3.99
N GLY A 198 6.37 13.33 -3.75
CA GLY A 198 7.23 14.03 -4.69
C GLY A 198 7.60 13.15 -5.88
N VAL A 199 6.83 13.24 -6.96
CA VAL A 199 7.41 13.16 -8.30
C VAL A 199 6.95 14.42 -9.01
N LYS A 200 7.77 15.48 -8.93
CA LYS A 200 7.71 16.55 -9.93
C LYS A 200 8.13 15.87 -11.24
N VAL A 201 7.16 15.44 -12.03
CA VAL A 201 7.39 15.15 -13.44
C VAL A 201 7.55 16.49 -14.15
#